data_AF-A0A1I1BR55-F1
#
_entry.id   AF-A0A1I1BR55-F1
#
_cell.length_a   1.000
_cell.length_b   1.000
_cell.length_c   1.000
_cell.angle_alpha   90.00
_cell.angle_beta   90.00
_cell.angle_gamma   90.00
#
_symmetry.space_group_name_H-M   'P 1'
#
loop_
_entity.id
_entity.type
_entity.pdbx_description
1 polymer ?
#
loop_
_entity_poly.entity_id
_entity_poly.type
_entity_poly.pdbx_seq_one_letter_code
_entity_poly.pdbx_strand_id
1 'polypeptide(L)'
;MGKFKVGDRVRVIDNTGAPSRYANGETGLVEETYAGNMVRLAGKSAVMYEHRFEAWRPKVGERVRFLRDSTAGGARYGAAGEAATVAKVYWNPEEVDVKLDVNSGGITFNPSAYVKDLEPLLVTEAAPVAAEVQAAAWTINSAVPGDVVTPTNWSGDFFTDGKPYEVSAASMIRSNHGCEYPLYAVNHGKWRLVTAASTTLTIEAGKFYKTRDGRRVGPSKVSEWPNGDWKSLRELWLFKDDGTSGGTDRKNDLVAEWVDEQPARASNDNAESAAKPRFKVGDRLFLARSFHGSALVGATGTVGPKGMFDSFVDVIWNHDDLSNGQMNGGYFPDYFDHAPASPAIVCLIEDGQPKPSRYPRVHACEGEASEEATRLAQVYKGQKFGVFVLTQTVSEGQIYAHEWQNLAANGNKIGAVKALRDFASLDLLSAKKAVETFIDKAA
;
A
#
# COMPACT_ATOMS: atom_id res chain seq x y z
N MET A 1 -51.55 16.36 19.23
CA MET A 1 -50.32 17.04 18.79
C MET A 1 -49.40 15.97 18.25
N GLY A 2 -48.79 16.21 17.10
CA GLY A 2 -47.80 15.29 16.54
C GLY A 2 -46.55 15.20 17.43
N LYS A 3 -45.80 14.12 17.26
CA LYS A 3 -44.53 13.83 17.95
C LYS A 3 -43.44 14.87 17.69
N PHE A 4 -43.45 15.51 16.52
CA PHE A 4 -42.46 16.51 16.11
C PHE A 4 -43.11 17.88 15.86
N LYS A 5 -42.34 18.95 16.08
CA LYS A 5 -42.71 20.34 15.78
C LYS A 5 -41.81 20.92 14.69
N VAL A 6 -42.27 22.01 14.07
CA VAL A 6 -41.46 22.79 13.13
C VAL A 6 -40.14 23.21 13.77
N GLY A 7 -39.04 22.99 13.05
CA GLY A 7 -37.67 23.21 13.50
C GLY A 7 -37.00 22.00 14.15
N ASP A 8 -37.74 20.93 14.47
CA ASP A 8 -37.11 19.71 14.98
C ASP A 8 -36.24 19.06 13.90
N ARG A 9 -35.04 18.61 14.27
CA ARG A 9 -34.21 17.74 13.41
C ARG A 9 -34.65 16.30 13.59
N VAL A 10 -34.90 15.62 12.48
CA VAL A 10 -35.33 14.22 12.46
C VAL A 10 -34.52 13.39 11.47
N ARG A 11 -34.54 12.07 11.67
CA ARG A 11 -33.94 11.06 10.80
C ARG A 11 -35.01 10.12 10.27
N VAL A 12 -34.99 9.84 8.98
CA VAL A 12 -35.88 8.87 8.33
C VAL A 12 -35.49 7.46 8.73
N ILE A 13 -36.40 6.72 9.35
CA ILE A 13 -36.20 5.31 9.72
C ILE A 13 -36.91 4.34 8.77
N ASP A 14 -37.97 4.78 8.09
CA ASP A 14 -38.72 3.98 7.11
C ASP A 14 -39.36 4.86 6.02
N ASN A 15 -38.78 4.85 4.82
CA ASN A 15 -39.25 5.62 3.68
C ASN A 15 -40.45 5.04 2.92
N THR A 16 -41.10 3.98 3.42
CA THR A 16 -42.29 3.41 2.78
C THR A 16 -43.40 4.48 2.63
N GLY A 17 -43.99 4.60 1.44
CA GLY A 17 -44.96 5.66 1.10
C GLY A 17 -44.38 6.86 0.35
N ALA A 18 -43.08 7.13 0.44
CA ALA A 18 -42.40 8.12 -0.39
C ALA A 18 -40.92 7.79 -0.68
N PRO A 19 -40.59 6.56 -1.14
CA PRO A 19 -39.21 6.06 -1.22
C PRO A 19 -38.32 6.80 -2.22
N SER A 20 -38.90 7.42 -3.25
CA SER A 20 -38.17 8.23 -4.23
C SER A 20 -37.87 9.65 -3.74
N ARG A 21 -38.44 10.06 -2.60
CA ARG A 21 -38.32 11.43 -2.06
C ARG A 21 -37.60 11.46 -0.73
N TYR A 22 -37.62 10.35 0.01
CA TYR A 22 -36.93 10.17 1.29
C TYR A 22 -36.01 8.96 1.21
N ALA A 23 -34.74 9.14 1.57
CA ALA A 23 -33.81 8.02 1.74
C ALA A 23 -33.82 7.53 3.20
N ASN A 24 -33.71 6.23 3.42
CA ASN A 24 -33.53 5.70 4.77
C ASN A 24 -32.22 6.21 5.36
N GLY A 25 -32.26 6.69 6.60
CA GLY A 25 -31.14 7.35 7.26
C GLY A 25 -30.98 8.83 6.92
N GLU A 26 -31.75 9.37 5.97
CA GLU A 26 -31.72 10.80 5.65
C GLU A 26 -32.13 11.65 6.84
N THR A 27 -31.45 12.78 7.02
CA THR A 27 -31.69 13.72 8.11
C THR A 27 -32.18 15.05 7.57
N GLY A 28 -33.16 15.68 8.22
CA GLY A 28 -33.61 17.01 7.83
C GLY A 28 -34.36 17.73 8.95
N LEU A 29 -34.61 19.02 8.72
CA LEU A 29 -35.42 19.86 9.59
C LEU A 29 -36.89 19.71 9.23
N VAL A 30 -37.77 19.54 10.21
CA VAL A 30 -39.22 19.62 10.01
C VAL A 30 -39.57 21.05 9.63
N GLU A 31 -40.05 21.26 8.42
CA GLU A 31 -40.46 22.56 7.89
C GLU A 31 -41.93 22.84 8.19
N GLU A 32 -42.79 21.83 8.01
CA GLU A 32 -44.23 21.93 8.22
C GLU A 32 -44.78 20.66 8.86
N THR A 33 -45.78 20.82 9.74
CA THR A 33 -46.55 19.74 10.34
C THR A 33 -48.00 19.83 9.88
N TYR A 34 -48.61 18.71 9.52
CA TYR A 34 -49.97 18.63 8.99
C TYR A 34 -50.88 17.84 9.93
N ALA A 35 -52.19 18.03 9.77
CA ALA A 35 -53.18 17.16 10.41
C ALA A 35 -52.96 15.70 9.97
N GLY A 36 -53.20 14.74 10.88
CA GLY A 36 -52.96 13.33 10.61
C GLY A 36 -51.53 12.85 10.84
N ASN A 37 -50.77 13.56 11.70
CA ASN A 37 -49.42 13.17 12.13
C ASN A 37 -48.43 13.03 10.96
N MET A 38 -48.47 13.99 10.03
CA MET A 38 -47.56 14.05 8.88
C MET A 38 -46.64 15.26 8.99
N VAL A 39 -45.40 15.08 8.56
CA VAL A 39 -44.38 16.12 8.56
C VAL A 39 -43.75 16.25 7.17
N ARG A 40 -43.33 17.46 6.81
CA ARG A 40 -42.51 17.73 5.63
C ARG A 40 -41.13 18.19 6.08
N LEU A 41 -40.07 17.60 5.52
CA LEU A 41 -38.72 18.08 5.74
C LEU A 41 -38.39 19.25 4.81
N ALA A 42 -37.56 20.18 5.28
CA ALA A 42 -37.10 21.32 4.50
C ALA A 42 -36.45 20.86 3.18
N GLY A 43 -36.85 21.48 2.07
CA GLY A 43 -36.38 21.12 0.73
C GLY A 43 -37.03 19.86 0.14
N LYS A 44 -37.98 19.20 0.84
CA LYS A 44 -38.73 18.07 0.32
C LYS A 44 -40.12 18.48 -0.16
N SER A 45 -40.53 17.96 -1.30
CA SER A 45 -41.85 18.24 -1.90
C SER A 45 -42.97 17.30 -1.45
N ALA A 46 -42.68 16.26 -0.66
CA ALA A 46 -43.68 15.33 -0.12
C ALA A 46 -43.78 15.42 1.40
N VAL A 47 -44.97 15.17 1.92
CA VAL A 47 -45.23 14.90 3.35
C VAL A 47 -45.09 13.40 3.64
N MET A 48 -44.69 13.04 4.85
CA MET A 48 -44.59 11.65 5.32
C MET A 48 -45.06 11.53 6.77
N TYR A 49 -45.60 10.38 7.16
CA TYR A 49 -46.07 10.16 8.53
C TYR A 49 -44.94 10.24 9.57
N GLU A 50 -45.18 10.90 10.68
CA GLU A 50 -44.18 11.15 11.73
C GLU A 50 -43.62 9.87 12.36
N HIS A 51 -44.37 8.77 12.40
CA HIS A 51 -43.88 7.49 12.95
C HIS A 51 -42.74 6.87 12.11
N ARG A 52 -42.51 7.39 10.91
CA ARG A 52 -41.42 7.01 9.99
C ARG A 52 -40.14 7.80 10.24
N PHE A 53 -40.16 8.64 11.26
CA PHE A 53 -39.03 9.44 11.68
C PHE A 53 -38.70 9.19 13.16
N GLU A 54 -37.42 9.31 13.47
CA GLU A 54 -36.92 9.45 14.83
C GLU A 54 -36.31 10.85 15.02
N ALA A 55 -36.25 11.33 16.26
CA ALA A 55 -35.51 12.55 16.55
C ALA A 55 -34.04 12.34 16.14
N TRP A 56 -33.46 13.28 15.40
CA TRP A 56 -32.09 13.13 14.93
C TRP A 56 -31.13 13.09 16.12
N ARG A 57 -30.31 12.05 16.14
CA ARG A 57 -29.30 11.79 17.15
C ARG A 57 -28.00 11.40 16.44
N PRO A 58 -26.91 12.17 16.60
CA PRO A 58 -25.65 11.84 15.96
C PRO A 58 -25.15 10.46 16.44
N LYS A 59 -24.70 9.63 15.50
CA LYS A 59 -24.07 8.32 15.79
C LYS A 59 -22.54 8.45 15.81
N VAL A 60 -21.87 7.54 16.51
CA VAL A 60 -20.39 7.44 16.45
C VAL A 60 -19.96 7.25 14.99
N GLY A 61 -18.96 8.03 14.55
CA GLY A 61 -18.46 8.08 13.18
C GLY A 61 -19.20 9.06 12.25
N GLU A 62 -20.35 9.62 12.67
CA GLU A 62 -21.10 10.59 11.86
C GLU A 62 -20.37 11.95 11.84
N ARG A 63 -20.34 12.61 10.69
CA ARG A 63 -19.82 13.98 10.57
C ARG A 63 -20.91 14.99 10.94
N VAL A 64 -20.54 15.93 11.79
CA VAL A 64 -21.40 17.01 12.28
C VAL A 64 -20.73 18.36 12.05
N ARG A 65 -21.53 19.42 12.07
CA ARG A 65 -21.09 20.81 12.04
C ARG A 65 -21.62 21.54 13.26
N PHE A 66 -20.80 22.40 13.86
CA PHE A 66 -21.20 23.27 14.96
C PHE A 66 -22.10 24.41 14.46
N LEU A 67 -23.23 24.62 15.13
CA LEU A 67 -24.17 25.71 14.82
C LEU A 67 -23.78 27.03 15.48
N ARG A 68 -23.06 26.95 16.60
CA ARG A 68 -22.57 28.08 17.39
C ARG A 68 -21.30 27.69 18.10
N ASP A 69 -20.54 28.70 18.54
CA ASP A 69 -19.33 28.49 19.34
C ASP A 69 -19.66 27.69 20.61
N SER A 70 -18.90 26.63 20.87
CA SER A 70 -19.12 25.82 22.07
C SER A 70 -18.77 26.63 23.32
N THR A 71 -19.77 26.89 24.15
CA THR A 71 -19.59 27.56 25.44
C THR A 71 -19.01 26.64 26.51
N ALA A 72 -19.01 25.32 26.27
CA ALA A 72 -18.61 24.30 27.23
C ALA A 72 -17.09 24.09 27.35
N GLY A 73 -16.27 24.74 26.51
CA GLY A 73 -14.81 24.55 26.48
C GLY A 73 -13.96 25.81 26.72
N GLY A 74 -14.55 26.99 26.90
CA GLY A 74 -13.83 28.25 26.72
C GLY A 74 -13.53 28.53 25.24
N ALA A 75 -13.17 29.76 24.91
CA ALA A 75 -13.21 30.37 23.56
C ALA A 75 -12.30 29.78 22.45
N ARG A 76 -11.94 28.50 22.50
CA ARG A 76 -11.02 27.84 21.55
C ARG A 76 -11.54 26.53 20.94
N TYR A 77 -12.80 26.14 21.16
CA TYR A 77 -13.29 24.82 20.76
C TYR A 77 -14.66 24.88 20.08
N GLY A 78 -14.80 24.21 18.93
CA GLY A 78 -16.08 24.07 18.23
C GLY A 78 -16.63 25.41 17.76
N ALA A 79 -15.89 26.10 16.91
CA ALA A 79 -16.35 27.35 16.34
C ALA A 79 -17.59 27.12 15.47
N ALA A 80 -18.51 28.08 15.43
CA ALA A 80 -19.65 28.03 14.54
C ALA A 80 -19.21 27.75 13.09
N GLY A 81 -19.77 26.71 12.47
CA GLY A 81 -19.42 26.26 11.13
C GLY A 81 -18.30 25.22 11.05
N GLU A 82 -17.56 24.96 12.12
CA GLU A 82 -16.51 23.93 12.16
C GLU A 82 -17.14 22.53 12.01
N ALA A 83 -16.51 21.68 11.20
CA ALA A 83 -16.94 20.29 11.01
C ALA A 83 -16.12 19.35 11.90
N ALA A 84 -16.76 18.35 12.47
CA ALA A 84 -16.11 17.36 13.31
C ALA A 84 -16.75 15.97 13.14
N THR A 85 -16.07 14.93 13.64
CA THR A 85 -16.58 13.56 13.66
C THR A 85 -16.93 13.17 15.07
N VAL A 86 -18.10 12.57 15.25
CA VAL A 86 -18.58 12.09 16.54
C VAL A 86 -17.73 10.90 16.98
N ALA A 87 -16.89 11.06 18.01
CA ALA A 87 -16.04 9.98 18.50
C ALA A 87 -16.72 9.12 19.58
N LYS A 88 -17.54 9.75 20.42
CA LYS A 88 -18.26 9.06 21.50
C LYS A 88 -19.54 9.82 21.83
N VAL A 89 -20.58 9.06 22.21
CA VAL A 89 -21.92 9.57 22.50
C VAL A 89 -22.26 9.15 23.93
N TYR A 90 -22.34 10.12 24.84
CA TYR A 90 -22.78 9.86 26.21
C TYR A 90 -24.27 10.19 26.32
N TRP A 91 -25.09 9.21 26.71
CA TRP A 91 -26.52 9.38 26.89
C TRP A 91 -26.85 9.51 28.38
N ASN A 92 -27.29 10.69 28.79
CA ASN A 92 -28.00 10.86 30.05
C ASN A 92 -29.51 10.88 29.73
N PRO A 93 -30.34 9.98 30.29
CA PRO A 93 -31.78 10.01 30.06
C PRO A 93 -32.47 11.21 30.75
N GLU A 94 -31.82 11.86 31.72
CA GLU A 94 -32.38 13.00 32.48
C GLU A 94 -31.93 14.37 31.94
N GLU A 95 -30.76 14.45 31.32
CA GLU A 95 -30.28 15.64 30.61
C GLU A 95 -30.42 15.39 29.10
N VAL A 96 -31.15 16.24 28.37
CA VAL A 96 -31.33 16.17 26.91
C VAL A 96 -30.05 16.62 26.18
N ASP A 97 -28.91 16.15 26.67
CA ASP A 97 -27.61 16.69 26.38
C ASP A 97 -26.67 15.50 26.16
N VAL A 98 -26.36 15.27 24.89
CA VAL A 98 -25.30 14.33 24.52
C VAL A 98 -23.99 15.05 24.68
N LYS A 99 -23.09 14.48 25.47
CA LYS A 99 -21.69 14.88 25.46
C LYS A 99 -21.05 14.20 24.26
N LEU A 100 -20.52 14.98 23.32
CA LEU A 100 -19.86 14.44 22.13
C LEU A 100 -18.38 14.73 22.22
N ASP A 101 -17.56 13.70 22.20
CA ASP A 101 -16.13 13.88 21.99
C ASP A 101 -15.92 14.16 20.49
N VAL A 102 -15.49 15.37 20.15
CA VAL A 102 -15.27 15.79 18.77
C VAL A 102 -13.79 16.07 18.56
N ASN A 103 -13.15 15.34 17.65
CA ASN A 103 -11.72 15.49 17.34
C ASN A 103 -11.48 16.82 16.62
N SER A 104 -11.17 17.89 17.36
CA SER A 104 -10.69 19.16 16.82
C SER A 104 -9.17 19.19 16.82
N GLY A 105 -8.56 18.96 15.66
CA GLY A 105 -7.19 19.37 15.27
C GLY A 105 -5.95 18.98 16.11
N GLY A 106 -5.93 19.00 17.44
CA GLY A 106 -4.65 18.89 18.16
C GLY A 106 -4.60 19.03 19.68
N ILE A 107 -5.60 18.61 20.47
CA ILE A 107 -5.47 18.64 21.96
C ILE A 107 -5.97 17.34 22.60
N THR A 108 -5.32 16.93 23.70
CA THR A 108 -5.59 15.76 24.56
C THR A 108 -6.88 15.83 25.41
N PHE A 109 -7.73 16.83 25.19
CA PHE A 109 -9.04 16.95 25.85
C PHE A 109 -10.12 17.03 24.78
N ASN A 110 -11.05 16.07 24.78
CA ASN A 110 -12.16 16.06 23.85
C ASN A 110 -13.19 17.15 24.24
N PRO A 111 -13.37 18.21 23.44
CA PRO A 111 -14.39 19.20 23.72
C PRO A 111 -15.75 18.54 23.58
N SER A 112 -16.64 18.89 24.50
CA SER A 112 -17.99 18.36 24.57
C SER A 112 -18.97 19.32 23.92
N ALA A 113 -19.84 18.81 23.05
CA ALA A 113 -20.87 19.60 22.39
C ALA A 113 -22.24 18.97 22.59
N TYR A 114 -23.27 19.79 22.84
CA TYR A 114 -24.66 19.35 22.93
C TYR A 114 -25.27 19.09 21.54
N VAL A 115 -26.17 18.11 21.39
CA VAL A 115 -26.81 17.80 20.08
C VAL A 115 -27.51 19.01 19.48
N LYS A 116 -28.15 19.84 20.32
CA LYS A 116 -28.83 21.07 19.90
C LYS A 116 -27.91 22.09 19.24
N ASP A 117 -26.60 21.96 19.46
CA ASP A 117 -25.56 22.85 18.95
C ASP A 117 -24.89 22.28 17.69
N LEU A 118 -25.43 21.19 17.16
CA LEU A 118 -24.85 20.47 16.03
C LEU A 118 -25.88 20.25 14.91
N GLU A 119 -25.34 20.07 13.72
CA GLU A 119 -26.09 19.59 12.57
C GLU A 119 -25.36 18.50 11.79
N PRO A 120 -26.10 17.58 11.16
CA PRO A 120 -25.48 16.57 10.30
C PRO A 120 -24.85 17.24 9.08
N LEU A 121 -23.61 16.87 8.78
CA LEU A 121 -22.93 17.34 7.58
C LEU A 121 -23.36 16.43 6.41
N LEU A 122 -24.34 16.88 5.63
CA LEU A 122 -24.83 16.14 4.46
C LEU A 122 -23.70 16.02 3.42
N VAL A 123 -23.43 14.80 2.94
CA VAL A 123 -22.27 14.41 2.11
C VAL A 123 -22.39 14.91 0.65
N THR A 124 -23.02 16.07 0.41
CA THR A 124 -23.32 16.57 -0.94
C THR A 124 -22.24 17.46 -1.57
N GLU A 125 -21.16 17.80 -0.87
CA GLU A 125 -19.98 18.42 -1.49
C GLU A 125 -18.85 17.41 -1.61
N ALA A 126 -18.63 16.90 -2.82
CA ALA A 126 -17.39 16.27 -3.22
C ALA A 126 -16.31 17.34 -3.41
N ALA A 127 -15.82 17.91 -2.31
CA ALA A 127 -14.46 18.45 -2.27
C ALA A 127 -13.47 17.27 -2.22
N PRO A 128 -12.22 17.39 -2.72
CA PRO A 128 -11.26 16.30 -2.65
C PRO A 128 -10.99 15.98 -1.18
N VAL A 129 -11.58 14.89 -0.69
CA VAL A 129 -11.50 14.46 0.70
C VAL A 129 -10.13 13.83 0.93
N ALA A 130 -9.14 14.64 1.26
CA ALA A 130 -8.02 14.18 2.07
C ALA A 130 -8.61 13.80 3.44
N ALA A 131 -8.70 12.50 3.72
CA ALA A 131 -9.17 12.00 5.00
C ALA A 131 -8.15 12.42 6.08
N GLU A 132 -8.52 13.39 6.90
CA GLU A 132 -7.69 13.85 8.00
C GLU A 132 -7.78 12.85 9.17
N VAL A 133 -6.96 11.80 9.11
CA VAL A 133 -6.68 10.95 10.28
C VAL A 133 -5.72 11.72 11.19
N GLN A 134 -6.12 11.98 12.44
CA GLN A 134 -5.25 12.58 13.44
C GLN A 134 -4.18 11.58 13.88
N ALA A 135 -3.05 11.67 13.20
CA ALA A 135 -1.83 10.98 13.47
C ALA A 135 -1.03 11.77 14.53
N ALA A 136 -0.92 11.26 15.76
CA ALA A 136 -0.13 11.84 16.86
C ALA A 136 1.34 12.06 16.45
N ALA A 137 1.77 13.31 16.18
CA ALA A 137 3.15 13.73 15.87
C ALA A 137 4.10 12.58 15.46
N TRP A 138 3.95 12.12 14.21
CA TRP A 138 4.63 10.92 13.73
C TRP A 138 6.10 11.24 13.49
N THR A 139 6.98 10.33 13.87
CA THR A 139 8.30 10.27 13.25
C THR A 139 8.11 9.77 11.83
N ILE A 140 8.67 10.52 10.87
CA ILE A 140 8.60 10.28 9.42
C ILE A 140 9.07 8.86 9.02
N ASN A 141 9.73 8.16 9.94
CA ASN A 141 10.25 6.79 9.85
C ASN A 141 9.21 5.69 9.60
N SER A 142 7.91 6.01 9.65
CA SER A 142 6.82 5.07 9.38
C SER A 142 6.13 5.28 8.03
N ALA A 143 6.53 6.31 7.28
CA ALA A 143 6.03 6.56 5.93
C ALA A 143 6.63 5.54 4.94
N VAL A 144 5.81 5.02 4.04
CA VAL A 144 6.18 4.06 2.99
C VAL A 144 6.04 4.69 1.60
N PRO A 145 6.64 4.10 0.54
CA PRO A 145 6.42 4.56 -0.82
C PRO A 145 4.94 4.73 -1.19
N GLY A 146 4.60 5.86 -1.81
CA GLY A 146 3.23 6.24 -2.17
C GLY A 146 2.48 6.98 -1.06
N ASP A 147 3.04 7.07 0.14
CA ASP A 147 2.47 7.95 1.17
C ASP A 147 2.69 9.42 0.82
N VAL A 148 1.76 10.26 1.27
CA VAL A 148 1.91 11.71 1.24
C VAL A 148 2.27 12.19 2.63
N VAL A 149 3.30 13.01 2.75
CA VAL A 149 3.73 13.62 4.00
C VAL A 149 3.71 15.14 3.89
N THR A 150 3.40 15.80 4.99
CA THR A 150 3.32 17.26 5.06
C THR A 150 4.21 17.75 6.19
N PRO A 151 5.18 18.64 5.94
CA PRO A 151 5.97 19.25 6.99
C PRO A 151 5.09 20.16 7.85
N THR A 152 5.40 20.21 9.15
CA THR A 152 4.73 21.02 10.16
C THR A 152 5.75 21.81 10.97
N ASN A 153 5.53 23.11 11.13
CA ASN A 153 6.47 24.06 11.72
C ASN A 153 7.85 24.05 11.04
N TRP A 154 7.90 23.86 9.73
CA TRP A 154 9.16 23.86 8.98
C TRP A 154 9.61 25.29 8.64
N SER A 155 10.87 25.63 8.95
CA SER A 155 11.42 26.98 8.78
C SER A 155 12.55 27.10 7.75
N GLY A 156 12.77 26.08 6.90
CA GLY A 156 13.81 26.08 5.88
C GLY A 156 13.27 26.12 4.45
N ASP A 157 14.09 26.54 3.48
CA ASP A 157 13.65 26.80 2.10
C ASP A 157 13.39 25.53 1.27
N PHE A 158 13.83 24.37 1.73
CA PHE A 158 13.70 23.11 1.00
C PHE A 158 12.26 22.61 0.91
N PHE A 159 11.43 22.90 1.91
CA PHE A 159 10.04 22.45 1.98
C PHE A 159 9.15 23.59 2.49
N THR A 160 7.99 23.73 1.87
CA THR A 160 6.92 24.63 2.33
C THR A 160 6.09 23.95 3.41
N ASP A 161 5.99 24.60 4.57
CA ASP A 161 5.13 24.15 5.67
C ASP A 161 3.68 23.95 5.20
N GLY A 162 3.04 22.86 5.62
CA GLY A 162 1.66 22.55 5.21
C GLY A 162 1.49 22.04 3.77
N LYS A 163 2.52 22.03 2.93
CA LYS A 163 2.44 21.50 1.55
C LYS A 163 2.64 19.97 1.54
N PRO A 164 1.83 19.19 0.80
CA PRO A 164 2.04 17.75 0.67
C PRO A 164 3.22 17.40 -0.24
N TYR A 165 3.95 16.36 0.12
CA TYR A 165 5.02 15.75 -0.67
C TYR A 165 4.86 14.23 -0.70
N GLU A 166 5.11 13.62 -1.85
CA GLU A 166 5.01 12.17 -2.02
C GLU A 166 6.32 11.47 -1.64
N VAL A 167 6.21 10.33 -0.98
CA VAL A 167 7.33 9.44 -0.66
C VAL A 167 7.56 8.52 -1.84
N SER A 168 8.76 8.55 -2.42
CA SER A 168 9.14 7.70 -3.54
C SER A 168 9.37 6.24 -3.14
N ALA A 169 9.46 5.36 -4.14
CA ALA A 169 9.85 3.94 -3.98
C ALA A 169 11.15 3.73 -3.20
N ALA A 170 12.08 4.69 -3.25
CA ALA A 170 13.35 4.64 -2.55
C ALA A 170 13.29 5.24 -1.14
N SER A 171 12.09 5.50 -0.59
CA SER A 171 11.92 6.18 0.69
C SER A 171 12.53 7.59 0.69
N MET A 172 12.38 8.31 -0.42
CA MET A 172 12.87 9.68 -0.59
C MET A 172 11.72 10.67 -0.83
N ILE A 173 11.94 11.94 -0.48
CA ILE A 173 10.98 13.02 -0.71
C ILE A 173 11.66 14.06 -1.61
N ARG A 174 10.96 14.49 -2.66
CA ARG A 174 11.45 15.54 -3.56
C ARG A 174 11.14 16.93 -3.00
N SER A 175 12.17 17.76 -2.81
CA SER A 175 12.05 19.12 -2.30
C SER A 175 11.45 20.09 -3.32
N ASN A 176 11.14 21.31 -2.88
CA ASN A 176 10.70 22.40 -3.77
C ASN A 176 11.71 22.74 -4.88
N HIS A 177 12.99 22.42 -4.68
CA HIS A 177 14.07 22.67 -5.63
C HIS A 177 14.34 21.47 -6.56
N GLY A 178 13.53 20.40 -6.47
CA GLY A 178 13.67 19.21 -7.30
C GLY A 178 14.74 18.21 -6.83
N CYS A 179 15.39 18.46 -5.69
CA CYS A 179 16.36 17.54 -5.11
C CYS A 179 15.64 16.46 -4.29
N GLU A 180 16.11 15.22 -4.35
CA GLU A 180 15.57 14.12 -3.55
C GLU A 180 16.33 13.99 -2.23
N TYR A 181 15.60 13.93 -1.12
CA TYR A 181 16.16 13.76 0.22
C TYR A 181 15.67 12.44 0.80
N PRO A 182 16.55 11.62 1.40
CA PRO A 182 16.11 10.43 2.09
C PRO A 182 15.30 10.80 3.34
N LEU A 183 14.26 10.02 3.64
CA LEU A 183 13.33 10.23 4.76
C LEU A 183 14.02 10.48 6.11
N TYR A 184 15.18 9.87 6.36
CA TYR A 184 15.93 10.07 7.61
C TYR A 184 16.71 11.40 7.68
N ALA A 185 17.04 12.02 6.55
CA ALA A 185 17.80 13.28 6.50
C ALA A 185 16.92 14.53 6.73
N VAL A 186 15.60 14.38 6.63
CA VAL A 186 14.60 15.43 6.86
C VAL A 186 14.06 15.48 8.29
N ASN A 187 14.63 14.67 9.20
CA ASN A 187 14.18 14.45 10.57
C ASN A 187 14.39 15.64 11.54
N HIS A 188 14.80 16.81 11.02
CA HIS A 188 14.96 18.04 11.80
C HIS A 188 13.67 18.88 11.93
N GLY A 189 12.62 18.55 11.17
CA GLY A 189 11.29 19.16 11.29
C GLY A 189 10.23 18.13 11.70
N LYS A 190 9.09 18.60 12.23
CA LYS A 190 7.94 17.72 12.51
C LYS A 190 7.25 17.44 11.18
N TRP A 191 7.07 16.17 10.81
CA TRP A 191 6.35 15.79 9.59
C TRP A 191 5.07 15.05 9.96
N ARG A 192 4.01 15.26 9.17
CA ARG A 192 2.71 14.63 9.35
C ARG A 192 2.42 13.71 8.18
N LEU A 193 2.10 12.45 8.46
CA LEU A 193 1.63 11.50 7.45
C LEU A 193 0.19 11.85 7.05
N VAL A 194 -0.02 12.18 5.77
CA VAL A 194 -1.33 12.30 5.14
C VAL A 194 -1.67 10.92 4.58
N THR A 195 -2.24 10.10 5.43
CA THR A 195 -2.57 8.72 5.09
C THR A 195 -3.66 8.71 4.01
N ALA A 196 -3.44 8.01 2.89
CA ALA A 196 -4.48 7.81 1.88
C ALA A 196 -5.72 7.16 2.52
N ALA A 197 -6.91 7.71 2.21
CA ALA A 197 -8.18 7.28 2.77
C ALA A 197 -8.39 5.76 2.55
N SER A 198 -8.56 5.02 3.65
CA SER A 198 -9.03 3.64 3.58
C SER A 198 -10.47 3.65 3.10
N THR A 199 -10.73 3.11 1.92
CA THR A 199 -12.10 2.78 1.48
C THR A 199 -12.73 1.85 2.52
N THR A 200 -14.00 2.09 2.88
CA THR A 200 -14.75 1.24 3.83
C THR A 200 -14.73 -0.20 3.33
N LEU A 201 -13.87 -1.02 3.93
CA LEU A 201 -13.73 -2.43 3.59
C LEU A 201 -14.84 -3.20 4.28
N THR A 202 -15.42 -4.20 3.61
CA THR A 202 -16.30 -5.16 4.28
C THR A 202 -15.53 -6.47 4.38
N ILE A 203 -15.20 -6.89 5.60
CA ILE A 203 -14.52 -8.17 5.83
C ILE A 203 -15.55 -9.30 5.79
N GLU A 204 -15.44 -10.18 4.79
CA GLU A 204 -16.30 -11.34 4.54
C GLU A 204 -15.51 -12.63 4.69
N ALA A 205 -16.15 -13.66 5.26
CA ALA A 205 -15.57 -14.98 5.45
C ALA A 205 -15.01 -15.56 4.14
N GLY A 206 -13.83 -16.17 4.19
CA GLY A 206 -13.20 -16.81 3.04
C GLY A 206 -12.45 -15.88 2.08
N LYS A 207 -12.61 -14.56 2.19
CA LYS A 207 -11.89 -13.58 1.35
C LYS A 207 -10.48 -13.26 1.85
N PHE A 208 -9.66 -12.72 0.96
CA PHE A 208 -8.33 -12.19 1.25
C PHE A 208 -8.33 -10.67 1.15
N TYR A 209 -7.47 -10.04 1.93
CA TYR A 209 -7.36 -8.59 2.03
C TYR A 209 -5.90 -8.16 1.95
N LYS A 210 -5.65 -6.94 1.47
CA LYS A 210 -4.33 -6.31 1.41
C LYS A 210 -4.13 -5.45 2.64
N THR A 211 -3.03 -5.64 3.35
CA THR A 211 -2.60 -4.75 4.45
C THR A 211 -1.93 -3.49 3.90
N ARG A 212 -1.79 -2.48 4.74
CA ARG A 212 -1.16 -1.18 4.42
C ARG A 212 0.28 -1.31 3.94
N ASP A 213 1.02 -2.29 4.46
CA ASP A 213 2.37 -2.64 3.99
C ASP A 213 2.39 -3.62 2.80
N GLY A 214 1.24 -3.85 2.16
CA GLY A 214 1.12 -4.59 0.91
C GLY A 214 1.01 -6.11 1.04
N ARG A 215 0.96 -6.68 2.25
CA ARG A 215 0.81 -8.14 2.46
C ARG A 215 -0.62 -8.61 2.18
N ARG A 216 -0.75 -9.82 1.65
CA ARG A 216 -2.03 -10.55 1.55
C ARG A 216 -2.36 -11.22 2.88
N VAL A 217 -3.59 -11.05 3.39
CA VAL A 217 -4.06 -11.59 4.67
C VAL A 217 -5.42 -12.28 4.47
N GLY A 218 -5.53 -13.55 4.87
CA GLY A 218 -6.73 -14.38 4.71
C GLY A 218 -6.40 -15.88 4.64
N PRO A 219 -7.38 -16.76 4.38
CA PRO A 219 -8.80 -16.44 4.25
C PRO A 219 -9.37 -15.94 5.58
N SER A 220 -10.27 -14.97 5.52
CA SER A 220 -10.89 -14.43 6.75
C SER A 220 -11.75 -15.51 7.42
N LYS A 221 -11.66 -15.61 8.75
CA LYS A 221 -12.55 -16.44 9.57
C LYS A 221 -13.38 -15.49 10.41
N VAL A 222 -14.67 -15.38 10.09
CA VAL A 222 -15.61 -14.64 10.93
C VAL A 222 -15.89 -15.51 12.15
N SER A 223 -15.10 -15.35 13.21
CA SER A 223 -15.40 -15.86 14.53
C SER A 223 -16.02 -14.73 15.34
N GLU A 224 -17.26 -14.91 15.81
CA GLU A 224 -17.89 -13.95 16.70
C GLU A 224 -17.16 -13.94 18.05
N TRP A 225 -16.42 -12.86 18.32
CA TRP A 225 -15.88 -12.61 19.65
C TRP A 225 -16.98 -12.02 20.56
N PRO A 226 -16.88 -12.17 21.89
CA PRO A 226 -17.93 -11.79 22.84
C PRO A 226 -18.44 -10.33 22.74
N ASN A 227 -17.70 -9.46 22.04
CA ASN A 227 -18.00 -8.04 21.88
C ASN A 227 -18.40 -7.63 20.44
N GLY A 228 -18.54 -8.57 19.49
CA GLY A 228 -19.08 -8.34 18.13
C GLY A 228 -18.24 -7.49 17.15
N ASP A 229 -17.31 -6.67 17.64
CA ASP A 229 -16.61 -5.64 16.83
C ASP A 229 -15.38 -6.15 16.06
N TRP A 230 -15.00 -7.41 16.23
CA TRP A 230 -13.70 -7.93 15.77
C TRP A 230 -13.84 -9.22 14.97
N LYS A 231 -13.21 -9.23 13.80
CA LYS A 231 -13.13 -10.38 12.88
C LYS A 231 -11.70 -10.89 12.85
N SER A 232 -11.53 -12.21 12.82
CA SER A 232 -10.20 -12.83 12.78
C SER A 232 -9.76 -13.09 11.34
N LEU A 233 -8.52 -12.74 11.01
CA LEU A 233 -7.85 -13.26 9.81
C LEU A 233 -6.58 -13.98 10.25
N ARG A 234 -6.48 -15.29 10.00
CA ARG A 234 -5.50 -16.22 10.64
C ARG A 234 -5.72 -16.32 12.16
N GLU A 235 -5.16 -17.36 12.81
CA GLU A 235 -5.49 -17.74 14.20
C GLU A 235 -5.19 -16.68 15.30
N LEU A 236 -4.58 -15.53 14.97
CA LEU A 236 -4.05 -14.58 15.97
C LEU A 236 -4.26 -13.09 15.68
N TRP A 237 -4.85 -12.69 14.55
CA TRP A 237 -4.98 -11.26 14.20
C TRP A 237 -6.44 -10.83 14.12
N LEU A 238 -6.78 -9.81 14.90
CA LEU A 238 -8.13 -9.24 15.01
C LEU A 238 -8.21 -7.93 14.21
N PHE A 239 -9.28 -7.79 13.44
CA PHE A 239 -9.55 -6.65 12.58
C PHE A 239 -10.96 -6.14 12.82
N LYS A 240 -11.13 -4.84 12.85
CA LYS A 240 -12.46 -4.22 12.81
C LYS A 240 -13.01 -4.22 11.39
N ASP A 241 -14.30 -3.97 11.25
CA ASP A 241 -14.93 -3.81 9.94
C ASP A 241 -14.28 -2.69 9.10
N ASP A 242 -13.74 -1.65 9.73
CA ASP A 242 -13.02 -0.58 9.01
C ASP A 242 -11.62 -0.99 8.49
N GLY A 243 -11.21 -2.25 8.70
CA GLY A 243 -9.90 -2.78 8.33
C GLY A 243 -8.81 -2.54 9.38
N THR A 244 -9.08 -1.80 10.46
CA THR A 244 -8.10 -1.51 11.50
C THR A 244 -7.72 -2.78 12.26
N SER A 245 -6.42 -3.03 12.38
CA SER A 245 -5.89 -4.13 13.19
C SER A 245 -5.95 -3.81 14.69
N GLY A 246 -6.06 -4.84 15.54
CA GLY A 246 -6.12 -4.67 17.00
C GLY A 246 -4.83 -4.19 17.67
N GLY A 247 -3.73 -4.10 16.91
CA GLY A 247 -2.43 -3.63 17.41
C GLY A 247 -2.27 -2.11 17.32
N THR A 248 -1.23 -1.60 17.98
CA THR A 248 -0.79 -0.20 17.81
C THR A 248 -0.08 0.03 16.46
N ASP A 249 0.34 -1.05 15.80
CA ASP A 249 1.07 -1.02 14.55
C ASP A 249 0.13 -1.04 13.34
N ARG A 250 0.01 0.13 12.71
CA ARG A 250 -0.90 0.41 11.59
C ARG A 250 -0.45 -0.18 10.26
N LYS A 251 0.76 -0.75 10.17
CA LYS A 251 1.22 -1.49 8.97
C LYS A 251 0.35 -2.70 8.66
N ASN A 252 -0.36 -3.20 9.68
CA ASN A 252 -1.24 -4.35 9.58
C ASN A 252 -2.67 -3.97 9.18
N ASP A 253 -3.04 -2.70 9.12
CA ASP A 253 -4.42 -2.30 8.75
C ASP A 253 -4.73 -2.76 7.31
N LEU A 254 -5.94 -3.23 7.07
CA LEU A 254 -6.43 -3.61 5.74
C LEU A 254 -6.77 -2.34 4.96
N VAL A 255 -6.36 -2.29 3.68
CA VAL A 255 -6.54 -1.13 2.79
C VAL A 255 -7.30 -1.48 1.50
N ALA A 256 -7.41 -2.76 1.14
CA ALA A 256 -8.22 -3.22 0.00
C ALA A 256 -8.62 -4.69 0.14
N GLU A 257 -9.70 -5.11 -0.54
CA GLU A 257 -9.94 -6.54 -0.82
C GLU A 257 -8.85 -6.99 -1.79
N TRP A 258 -8.24 -8.15 -1.53
CA TRP A 258 -7.25 -8.70 -2.43
C TRP A 258 -7.97 -9.37 -3.59
N VAL A 259 -8.09 -8.64 -4.69
CA VAL A 259 -8.48 -9.19 -5.99
C VAL A 259 -7.21 -9.76 -6.62
N ASP A 260 -7.19 -11.05 -6.95
CA ASP A 260 -6.12 -11.60 -7.77
C ASP A 260 -6.22 -10.90 -9.14
N GLU A 261 -5.36 -9.91 -9.39
CA GLU A 261 -5.15 -9.37 -10.73
C GLU A 261 -4.72 -10.55 -11.60
N GLN A 262 -5.58 -10.96 -12.53
CA GLN A 262 -5.18 -11.91 -13.56
C GLN A 262 -4.12 -11.24 -14.44
N PRO A 263 -2.86 -11.68 -14.43
CA PRO A 263 -2.03 -11.46 -15.59
C PRO A 263 -2.69 -12.19 -16.76
N ALA A 264 -2.64 -11.60 -17.95
CA ALA A 264 -3.15 -12.20 -19.18
C ALA A 264 -2.82 -13.69 -19.24
N ARG A 265 -3.87 -14.51 -19.34
CA ARG A 265 -3.82 -15.98 -19.41
C ARG A 265 -2.83 -16.45 -20.47
N ALA A 266 -1.74 -17.10 -20.05
CA ALA A 266 -1.27 -18.29 -20.72
C ALA A 266 -1.85 -19.48 -19.95
N SER A 267 -2.75 -20.20 -20.62
CA SER A 267 -3.44 -21.39 -20.15
C SER A 267 -2.44 -22.51 -19.84
N ASN A 268 -2.46 -23.05 -18.62
CA ASN A 268 -2.27 -24.48 -18.41
C ASN A 268 -3.00 -24.95 -17.13
N ASP A 269 -3.65 -26.09 -17.31
CA ASP A 269 -4.52 -26.76 -16.35
C ASP A 269 -3.73 -27.28 -15.14
N ASN A 270 -4.25 -27.02 -13.93
CA ASN A 270 -4.40 -28.03 -12.88
C ASN A 270 -5.09 -27.42 -11.65
N ALA A 271 -6.41 -27.55 -11.63
CA ALA A 271 -7.17 -27.55 -10.39
C ALA A 271 -7.11 -28.96 -9.80
N GLU A 272 -6.32 -29.17 -8.74
CA GLU A 272 -6.59 -30.26 -7.81
C GLU A 272 -6.12 -29.91 -6.40
N SER A 273 -7.09 -29.89 -5.50
CA SER A 273 -6.98 -29.50 -4.10
C SER A 273 -6.39 -30.64 -3.27
N ALA A 274 -5.06 -30.64 -3.13
CA ALA A 274 -4.31 -31.22 -2.02
C ALA A 274 -2.97 -30.48 -1.98
N ALA A 275 -2.73 -29.70 -0.92
CA ALA A 275 -1.70 -28.67 -0.83
C ALA A 275 -0.32 -29.13 -1.34
N LYS A 276 0.01 -28.78 -2.58
CA LYS A 276 1.37 -28.92 -3.08
C LYS A 276 2.24 -27.95 -2.27
N PRO A 277 3.34 -28.40 -1.65
CA PRO A 277 4.19 -27.53 -0.84
C PRO A 277 4.67 -26.33 -1.68
N ARG A 278 4.58 -25.12 -1.11
CA ARG A 278 4.94 -23.85 -1.78
C ARG A 278 6.36 -23.88 -2.34
N PHE A 279 7.26 -24.58 -1.67
CA PHE A 279 8.65 -24.76 -2.06
C PHE A 279 9.01 -26.24 -2.13
N LYS A 280 9.83 -26.64 -3.10
CA LYS A 280 10.40 -27.99 -3.21
C LYS A 280 11.90 -27.97 -2.92
N VAL A 281 12.44 -29.11 -2.49
CA VAL A 281 13.89 -29.29 -2.26
C VAL A 281 14.67 -28.84 -3.50
N GLY A 282 15.69 -28.02 -3.29
CA GLY A 282 16.50 -27.43 -4.35
C GLY A 282 15.97 -26.14 -4.96
N ASP A 283 14.76 -25.66 -4.61
CA ASP A 283 14.32 -24.34 -5.06
C ASP A 283 15.27 -23.26 -4.54
N ARG A 284 15.64 -22.31 -5.41
CA ARG A 284 16.34 -21.10 -5.00
C ARG A 284 15.34 -20.11 -4.41
N LEU A 285 15.71 -19.53 -3.29
CA LEU A 285 14.92 -18.57 -2.54
C LEU A 285 15.68 -17.26 -2.42
N PHE A 286 14.95 -16.16 -2.33
CA PHE A 286 15.48 -14.93 -1.77
C PHE A 286 14.59 -14.49 -0.61
N LEU A 287 15.20 -13.82 0.37
CA LEU A 287 14.48 -13.26 1.48
C LEU A 287 13.70 -12.04 1.01
N ALA A 288 12.38 -12.19 0.84
CA ALA A 288 11.51 -11.12 0.38
C ALA A 288 11.24 -10.06 1.47
N ARG A 289 11.41 -10.43 2.74
CA ARG A 289 11.19 -9.53 3.89
C ARG A 289 12.09 -9.87 5.06
N SER A 290 12.58 -8.85 5.77
CA SER A 290 13.51 -9.06 6.87
C SER A 290 12.86 -9.87 8.00
N PHE A 291 13.57 -10.89 8.44
CA PHE A 291 13.21 -11.65 9.64
C PHE A 291 13.84 -10.96 10.84
N HIS A 292 13.09 -10.12 11.57
CA HIS A 292 13.51 -9.50 12.83
C HIS A 292 14.92 -8.83 12.79
N GLY A 293 15.36 -8.32 11.63
CA GLY A 293 16.69 -7.72 11.46
C GLY A 293 17.85 -8.73 11.33
N SER A 294 17.57 -10.03 11.40
CA SER A 294 18.58 -11.10 11.37
C SER A 294 19.11 -11.38 9.97
N ALA A 295 18.41 -11.00 8.90
CA ALA A 295 18.88 -11.16 7.52
C ALA A 295 18.44 -9.98 6.64
N LEU A 296 19.33 -9.57 5.72
CA LEU A 296 19.05 -8.51 4.75
C LEU A 296 18.02 -9.02 3.73
N VAL A 297 17.02 -8.19 3.42
CA VAL A 297 16.12 -8.44 2.29
C VAL A 297 16.96 -8.58 1.03
N GLY A 298 16.68 -9.63 0.25
CA GLY A 298 17.46 -10.00 -0.93
C GLY A 298 18.54 -11.05 -0.67
N ALA A 299 18.86 -11.39 0.59
CA ALA A 299 19.76 -12.51 0.89
C ALA A 299 19.25 -13.80 0.24
N THR A 300 20.14 -14.58 -0.36
CA THR A 300 19.77 -15.76 -1.14
C THR A 300 20.02 -17.07 -0.39
N GLY A 301 19.20 -18.07 -0.68
CA GLY A 301 19.33 -19.41 -0.13
C GLY A 301 18.74 -20.47 -1.04
N THR A 302 18.83 -21.72 -0.62
CA THR A 302 18.26 -22.87 -1.31
C THR A 302 17.41 -23.67 -0.34
N VAL A 303 16.35 -24.31 -0.83
CA VAL A 303 15.56 -25.22 0.00
C VAL A 303 16.39 -26.46 0.31
N GLY A 304 16.67 -26.66 1.59
CA GLY A 304 17.44 -27.78 2.10
C GLY A 304 16.74 -29.14 1.98
N PRO A 305 17.41 -30.24 2.37
CA PRO A 305 16.93 -31.60 2.18
C PRO A 305 15.59 -31.90 2.84
N LYS A 306 15.23 -31.18 3.91
CA LYS A 306 13.93 -31.38 4.58
C LYS A 306 12.77 -30.74 3.83
N GLY A 307 13.03 -29.89 2.84
CA GLY A 307 11.98 -29.27 2.04
C GLY A 307 11.07 -28.39 2.89
N MET A 308 9.77 -28.61 2.76
CA MET A 308 8.75 -28.05 3.65
C MET A 308 8.48 -29.04 4.80
N PHE A 309 8.58 -28.60 6.05
CA PHE A 309 8.34 -29.42 7.24
C PHE A 309 7.70 -28.58 8.36
N ASP A 310 6.67 -29.11 9.05
CA ASP A 310 6.01 -28.45 10.19
C ASP A 310 5.63 -26.97 9.97
N SER A 311 5.19 -26.61 8.75
CA SER A 311 4.89 -25.23 8.30
C SER A 311 6.11 -24.31 8.13
N PHE A 312 7.32 -24.86 8.20
CA PHE A 312 8.59 -24.22 7.88
C PHE A 312 9.12 -24.70 6.52
N VAL A 313 9.99 -23.89 5.93
CA VAL A 313 10.88 -24.27 4.82
C VAL A 313 12.29 -24.42 5.38
N ASP A 314 12.95 -25.52 5.06
CA ASP A 314 14.37 -25.72 5.34
C ASP A 314 15.18 -24.84 4.40
N VAL A 315 15.92 -23.87 4.92
CA VAL A 315 16.72 -22.95 4.12
C VAL A 315 18.19 -23.19 4.42
N ILE A 316 18.95 -23.48 3.37
CA ILE A 316 20.41 -23.45 3.37
C ILE A 316 20.82 -22.12 2.75
N TRP A 317 21.37 -21.25 3.58
CA TRP A 317 21.75 -19.90 3.17
C TRP A 317 23.04 -19.89 2.35
N ASN A 318 23.14 -18.95 1.42
CA ASN A 318 24.43 -18.58 0.84
C ASN A 318 25.20 -17.74 1.87
N HIS A 319 26.28 -18.30 2.43
CA HIS A 319 27.03 -17.66 3.51
C HIS A 319 27.70 -16.34 3.10
N ASP A 320 27.93 -16.12 1.80
CA ASP A 320 28.49 -14.87 1.28
C ASP A 320 27.52 -13.69 1.41
N ASP A 321 26.21 -13.96 1.48
CA ASP A 321 25.15 -12.95 1.58
C ASP A 321 24.72 -12.65 3.03
N LEU A 322 25.38 -13.28 4.02
CA LEU A 322 24.98 -13.20 5.43
C LEU A 322 25.79 -12.15 6.19
N SER A 323 25.09 -11.29 6.93
CA SER A 323 25.71 -10.27 7.80
C SER A 323 25.54 -10.54 9.31
N ASN A 324 24.66 -11.46 9.74
CA ASN A 324 24.15 -11.50 11.12
C ASN A 324 23.94 -12.92 11.70
N GLY A 325 24.85 -13.86 11.43
CA GLY A 325 24.90 -15.16 12.16
C GLY A 325 23.75 -16.12 11.86
N GLN A 326 23.12 -16.01 10.69
CA GLN A 326 22.05 -16.92 10.28
C GLN A 326 22.58 -18.36 10.12
N MET A 327 21.75 -19.32 10.54
CA MET A 327 22.07 -20.74 10.48
C MET A 327 21.11 -21.43 9.50
N ASN A 328 21.59 -22.49 8.86
CA ASN A 328 20.72 -23.33 8.06
C ASN A 328 19.62 -23.94 8.94
N GLY A 329 18.39 -24.03 8.44
CA GLY A 329 17.28 -24.63 9.19
C GLY A 329 15.91 -24.12 8.80
N GLY A 330 14.93 -24.30 9.70
CA GLY A 330 13.52 -24.01 9.45
C GLY A 330 13.18 -22.53 9.55
N TYR A 331 12.60 -21.98 8.49
CA TYR A 331 12.07 -20.62 8.45
C TYR A 331 10.63 -20.59 7.96
N PHE A 332 9.90 -19.53 8.32
CA PHE A 332 8.52 -19.38 7.84
C PHE A 332 8.52 -19.13 6.31
N PRO A 333 7.80 -19.94 5.52
CA PRO A 333 7.75 -19.86 4.06
C PRO A 333 7.32 -18.48 3.55
N ASP A 334 6.50 -17.79 4.33
CA ASP A 334 6.01 -16.45 4.02
C ASP A 334 7.14 -15.42 3.85
N TYR A 335 8.33 -15.62 4.43
CA TYR A 335 9.43 -14.66 4.34
C TYR A 335 10.24 -14.76 3.04
N PHE A 336 9.98 -15.79 2.25
CA PHE A 336 10.72 -16.09 1.04
C PHE A 336 9.81 -16.02 -0.17
N ASP A 337 10.40 -15.63 -1.29
CA ASP A 337 9.86 -15.87 -2.61
C ASP A 337 10.87 -16.69 -3.40
N HIS A 338 10.39 -17.35 -4.46
CA HIS A 338 11.29 -17.99 -5.42
C HIS A 338 12.24 -16.94 -5.97
N ALA A 339 13.54 -17.20 -5.88
CA ALA A 339 14.53 -16.38 -6.57
C ALA A 339 14.13 -16.31 -8.06
N PRO A 340 14.24 -15.11 -8.68
CA PRO A 340 13.99 -14.99 -10.10
C PRO A 340 14.82 -16.06 -10.81
N ALA A 341 14.13 -16.85 -11.63
CA ALA A 341 14.72 -18.01 -12.25
C ALA A 341 15.93 -17.57 -13.07
N SER A 342 17.12 -18.03 -12.67
CA SER A 342 18.33 -17.82 -13.46
C SER A 342 18.24 -18.73 -14.68
N PRO A 343 18.39 -18.18 -15.90
CA PRO A 343 18.40 -18.98 -17.11
C PRO A 343 19.50 -20.04 -17.02
N ALA A 344 19.23 -21.23 -17.55
CA ALA A 344 20.17 -22.34 -17.51
C ALA A 344 20.30 -23.00 -18.87
N ILE A 345 21.45 -23.65 -19.12
CA ILE A 345 21.69 -24.44 -20.33
C ILE A 345 22.11 -25.86 -19.95
N VAL A 346 21.88 -26.80 -20.86
CA VAL A 346 22.39 -28.17 -20.74
C VAL A 346 23.61 -28.33 -21.64
N CYS A 347 24.68 -28.89 -21.09
CA CYS A 347 25.91 -29.18 -21.82
C CYS A 347 26.22 -30.68 -21.77
N LEU A 348 26.78 -31.22 -22.85
CA LEU A 348 27.43 -32.53 -22.81
C LEU A 348 28.69 -32.41 -21.95
N ILE A 349 28.95 -33.41 -21.12
CA ILE A 349 30.21 -33.53 -20.37
C ILE A 349 31.07 -34.60 -21.04
N GLU A 350 32.18 -34.16 -21.63
CA GLU A 350 33.15 -35.01 -22.33
C GLU A 350 34.51 -34.81 -21.65
N ASP A 351 35.17 -35.89 -21.22
CA ASP A 351 36.44 -35.84 -20.48
C ASP A 351 36.42 -34.92 -19.24
N GLY A 352 35.26 -34.83 -18.58
CA GLY A 352 35.05 -33.96 -17.41
C GLY A 352 34.88 -32.48 -17.75
N GLN A 353 34.90 -32.10 -19.03
CA GLN A 353 34.74 -30.73 -19.49
C GLN A 353 33.34 -30.49 -20.08
N PRO A 354 32.73 -29.32 -19.83
CA PRO A 354 31.47 -28.96 -20.47
C PRO A 354 31.67 -28.58 -21.94
N LYS A 355 30.88 -29.20 -22.80
CA LYS A 355 30.81 -28.94 -24.23
C LYS A 355 29.43 -28.37 -24.57
N PRO A 356 29.23 -27.05 -24.43
CA PRO A 356 27.97 -26.42 -24.80
C PRO A 356 27.71 -26.57 -26.30
N SER A 357 26.44 -26.68 -26.68
CA SER A 357 26.03 -26.62 -28.09
C SER A 357 26.43 -25.27 -28.69
N ARG A 358 26.71 -25.24 -30.00
CA ARG A 358 26.93 -23.99 -30.77
C ARG A 358 25.76 -23.02 -30.63
N TYR A 359 24.55 -23.56 -30.46
CA TYR A 359 23.34 -22.83 -30.12
C TYR A 359 22.70 -23.53 -28.92
N PRO A 360 23.10 -23.19 -27.69
CA PRO A 360 22.54 -23.80 -26.50
C PRO A 360 21.06 -23.44 -26.39
N ARG A 361 20.22 -24.43 -26.10
CA ARG A 361 18.85 -24.15 -25.68
C ARG A 361 18.92 -23.55 -24.28
N VAL A 362 18.43 -22.32 -24.15
CA VAL A 362 18.29 -21.64 -22.87
C VAL A 362 16.95 -22.02 -22.26
N HIS A 363 17.01 -22.56 -21.05
CA HIS A 363 15.87 -22.90 -20.21
C HIS A 363 15.59 -21.74 -19.26
N ALA A 364 14.34 -21.59 -18.82
CA ALA A 364 13.97 -20.50 -17.93
C ALA A 364 14.61 -20.65 -16.55
N CYS A 365 14.84 -21.89 -16.09
CA CYS A 365 15.41 -22.19 -14.79
C CYS A 365 16.27 -23.47 -14.79
N GLU A 366 17.01 -23.68 -13.71
CA GLU A 366 17.78 -24.92 -13.46
C GLU A 366 16.89 -26.18 -13.48
N GLY A 367 15.66 -26.09 -12.96
CA GLY A 367 14.73 -27.22 -12.93
C GLY A 367 14.36 -27.72 -14.33
N GLU A 368 13.98 -26.80 -15.23
CA GLU A 368 13.69 -27.13 -16.63
C GLU A 368 14.92 -27.68 -17.37
N ALA A 369 16.10 -27.12 -17.10
CA ALA A 369 17.35 -27.64 -17.67
C ALA A 369 17.69 -29.03 -17.12
N SER A 370 17.37 -29.32 -15.85
CA SER A 370 17.57 -30.64 -15.23
C SER A 370 16.66 -31.71 -15.81
N GLU A 371 15.39 -31.37 -16.08
CA GLU A 371 14.46 -32.26 -16.78
C GLU A 371 14.97 -32.56 -18.21
N GLU A 372 15.45 -31.55 -18.93
CA GLU A 372 16.03 -31.74 -20.26
C GLU A 372 17.32 -32.56 -20.21
N ALA A 373 18.21 -32.32 -19.24
CA ALA A 373 19.42 -33.12 -19.05
C ALA A 373 19.08 -34.59 -18.77
N THR A 374 18.04 -34.84 -17.97
CA THR A 374 17.53 -36.19 -17.70
C THR A 374 17.00 -36.84 -18.97
N ARG A 375 16.20 -36.11 -19.76
CA ARG A 375 15.69 -36.58 -21.06
C ARG A 375 16.85 -36.92 -22.01
N LEU A 376 17.86 -36.06 -22.11
CA LEU A 376 19.04 -36.28 -22.95
C LEU A 376 19.88 -37.47 -22.49
N ALA A 377 20.10 -37.64 -21.18
CA ALA A 377 20.78 -38.82 -20.64
C ALA A 377 20.01 -40.12 -20.91
N GLN A 378 18.68 -40.06 -20.96
CA GLN A 378 17.85 -41.21 -21.34
C GLN A 378 17.98 -41.56 -22.82
N VAL A 379 18.04 -40.56 -23.71
CA VAL A 379 18.17 -40.73 -25.17
C VAL A 379 19.59 -41.16 -25.55
N TYR A 380 20.61 -40.55 -24.96
CA TYR A 380 22.02 -40.77 -25.26
C TYR A 380 22.71 -41.56 -24.14
N LYS A 381 22.44 -42.87 -24.08
CA LYS A 381 22.99 -43.76 -23.05
C LYS A 381 24.53 -43.72 -23.02
N GLY A 382 25.10 -43.65 -21.82
CA GLY A 382 26.55 -43.59 -21.60
C GLY A 382 27.17 -42.19 -21.70
N GLN A 383 26.41 -41.20 -22.19
CA GLN A 383 26.82 -39.80 -22.13
C GLN A 383 26.40 -39.15 -20.82
N LYS A 384 27.13 -38.12 -20.40
CA LYS A 384 26.86 -37.34 -19.19
C LYS A 384 26.43 -35.93 -19.60
N PHE A 385 25.39 -35.41 -18.98
CA PHE A 385 24.92 -34.05 -19.23
C PHE A 385 24.98 -33.25 -17.93
N GLY A 386 25.46 -32.01 -18.01
CA GLY A 386 25.53 -31.07 -16.89
C GLY A 386 24.61 -29.88 -17.13
N VAL A 387 24.08 -29.34 -16.04
CA VAL A 387 23.26 -28.12 -16.04
C VAL A 387 24.13 -26.95 -15.60
N PHE A 388 24.09 -25.85 -16.36
CA PHE A 388 24.87 -24.65 -16.11
C PHE A 388 23.92 -23.46 -15.96
N VAL A 389 23.94 -22.83 -14.79
CA VAL A 389 23.07 -21.71 -14.43
C VAL A 389 23.81 -20.40 -14.66
N LEU A 390 23.15 -19.43 -15.31
CA LEU A 390 23.70 -18.09 -15.49
C LEU A 390 23.77 -17.36 -14.14
N THR A 391 24.98 -17.09 -13.66
CA THR A 391 25.21 -16.41 -12.38
C THR A 391 25.52 -14.92 -12.53
N GLN A 392 26.20 -14.54 -13.61
CA GLN A 392 26.61 -13.16 -13.89
C GLN A 392 26.68 -12.89 -15.39
N THR A 393 26.46 -11.64 -15.77
CA THR A 393 26.75 -11.13 -17.11
C THR A 393 27.75 -10.01 -16.97
N VAL A 394 28.93 -10.18 -17.57
CA VAL A 394 29.96 -9.14 -17.59
C VAL A 394 30.08 -8.66 -19.03
N SER A 395 29.96 -7.36 -19.23
CA SER A 395 30.28 -6.71 -20.49
C SER A 395 31.41 -5.72 -20.23
N GLU A 396 32.48 -5.84 -20.99
CA GLU A 396 33.49 -4.79 -21.07
C GLU A 396 33.12 -3.88 -22.23
N GLY A 397 32.95 -2.59 -21.96
CA GLY A 397 32.73 -1.60 -23.01
C GLY A 397 33.93 -1.55 -23.94
N GLN A 398 33.70 -1.40 -25.24
CA GLN A 398 34.80 -1.24 -26.18
C GLN A 398 35.58 0.04 -25.83
N ILE A 399 36.84 -0.10 -25.44
CA ILE A 399 37.72 1.04 -25.17
C ILE A 399 38.23 1.56 -26.50
N TYR A 400 37.81 2.76 -26.87
CA TYR A 400 38.30 3.44 -28.06
C TYR A 400 39.58 4.22 -27.76
N ALA A 401 40.44 4.35 -28.77
CA ALA A 401 41.77 4.95 -28.66
C ALA A 401 41.74 6.42 -28.23
N HIS A 402 40.65 7.14 -28.54
CA HIS A 402 40.53 8.56 -28.24
C HIS A 402 39.33 8.86 -27.33
N GLU A 403 39.52 9.80 -26.40
CA GLU A 403 38.50 10.23 -25.44
C GLU A 403 37.18 10.65 -26.13
N TRP A 404 37.27 11.36 -27.26
CA TRP A 404 36.08 11.78 -28.00
C TRP A 404 35.25 10.59 -28.53
N GLN A 405 35.88 9.46 -28.85
CA GLN A 405 35.20 8.25 -29.31
C GLN A 405 34.48 7.56 -28.16
N ASN A 406 35.11 7.49 -26.98
CA ASN A 406 34.48 6.97 -25.77
C ASN A 406 33.28 7.84 -25.35
N LEU A 407 33.43 9.16 -25.42
CA LEU A 407 32.33 10.11 -25.19
C LEU A 407 31.20 9.93 -26.20
N ALA A 408 31.52 9.69 -27.48
CA ALA A 408 30.55 9.46 -28.53
C ALA A 408 29.79 8.14 -28.34
N ALA A 409 30.49 7.05 -28.04
CA ALA A 409 29.92 5.72 -27.81
C ALA A 409 29.02 5.70 -26.55
N ASN A 410 29.36 6.47 -25.52
CA ASN A 410 28.54 6.64 -24.31
C ASN A 410 27.37 7.63 -24.49
N GLY A 411 27.10 8.10 -25.71
CA GLY A 411 25.98 9.01 -26.02
C GLY A 411 26.22 10.49 -25.69
N ASN A 412 27.39 10.87 -25.17
CA ASN A 412 27.74 12.26 -24.89
C ASN A 412 28.25 12.98 -26.15
N LYS A 413 27.33 13.23 -27.10
CA LYS A 413 27.64 13.83 -28.41
C LYS A 413 28.30 15.20 -28.30
N ILE A 414 27.85 16.05 -27.37
CA ILE A 414 28.39 17.42 -27.22
C ILE A 414 29.82 17.37 -26.67
N GLY A 415 30.07 16.51 -25.66
CA GLY A 415 31.41 16.31 -25.11
C GLY A 415 32.37 15.76 -26.16
N ALA A 416 31.93 14.76 -26.93
CA ALA A 416 32.70 14.19 -28.03
C ALA A 416 33.09 15.24 -29.08
N VAL A 417 32.15 16.10 -29.49
CA VAL A 417 32.43 17.17 -30.45
C VAL A 417 33.44 18.16 -29.88
N LYS A 418 33.35 18.55 -28.61
CA LYS A 418 34.35 19.44 -27.98
C LYS A 418 35.73 18.78 -27.95
N ALA A 419 35.82 17.56 -27.44
CA ALA A 419 37.09 16.82 -27.33
C ALA A 419 37.73 16.57 -28.71
N LEU A 420 36.94 16.27 -29.75
CA LEU A 420 37.45 16.10 -31.11
C LEU A 420 37.96 17.42 -31.70
N ARG A 421 37.26 18.54 -31.45
CA ARG A 421 37.72 19.86 -31.91
C ARG A 421 39.03 20.24 -31.23
N ASP A 422 39.16 19.96 -29.94
CA ASP A 422 40.37 20.26 -29.18
C ASP A 422 41.54 19.35 -29.62
N PHE A 423 41.27 18.07 -29.88
CA PHE A 423 42.28 17.10 -30.34
C PHE A 423 42.76 17.33 -31.78
N ALA A 424 41.84 17.57 -32.71
CA ALA A 424 42.11 17.60 -34.16
C ALA A 424 42.05 19.01 -34.77
N SER A 425 41.85 20.05 -33.95
CA SER A 425 41.70 21.45 -34.40
C SER A 425 40.64 21.66 -35.49
N LEU A 426 39.53 20.91 -35.41
CA LEU A 426 38.44 20.95 -36.39
C LEU A 426 37.45 22.09 -36.11
N ASP A 427 36.83 22.59 -37.17
CA ASP A 427 35.65 23.45 -37.05
C ASP A 427 34.44 22.65 -36.50
N LEU A 428 33.43 23.37 -35.99
CA LEU A 428 32.27 22.76 -35.34
C LEU A 428 31.48 21.82 -36.27
N LEU A 429 31.34 22.19 -37.55
CA LEU A 429 30.54 21.42 -38.50
C LEU A 429 31.26 20.12 -38.87
N SER A 430 32.56 20.19 -39.14
CA SER A 430 33.40 19.03 -39.45
C SER A 430 33.48 18.06 -38.27
N ALA A 431 33.69 18.56 -37.05
CA ALA A 431 33.74 17.72 -35.85
C ALA A 431 32.40 17.04 -35.55
N LYS A 432 31.28 17.76 -35.70
CA LYS A 432 29.94 17.19 -35.54
C LYS A 432 29.71 16.04 -36.52
N LYS A 433 30.00 16.25 -37.80
CA LYS A 433 29.83 15.24 -38.85
C LYS A 433 30.70 14.00 -38.61
N ALA A 434 31.94 14.19 -38.15
CA ALA A 434 32.85 13.10 -37.81
C ALA A 434 32.35 12.27 -36.62
N VAL A 435 31.85 12.92 -35.55
CA VAL A 435 31.25 12.24 -34.39
C VAL A 435 29.99 11.48 -34.79
N GLU A 436 29.11 12.07 -35.60
CA GLU A 436 27.89 11.40 -36.09
C GLU A 436 28.24 10.18 -36.94
N THR A 437 29.18 10.32 -37.88
CA THR A 437 29.65 9.21 -38.72
C THR A 437 30.29 8.09 -37.89
N PHE A 438 30.98 8.43 -36.80
CA PHE A 438 31.54 7.44 -35.88
C PHE A 438 30.44 6.68 -35.13
N ILE A 439 29.44 7.39 -34.59
CA ILE A 439 28.32 6.77 -33.89
C ILE A 439 27.54 5.83 -34.81
N ASP A 440 27.28 6.24 -36.05
CA ASP A 440 26.57 5.42 -37.03
C ASP A 440 27.33 4.15 -37.43
N LYS A 441 28.66 4.12 -37.27
CA LYS A 441 29.51 2.94 -37.52
C LYS A 441 29.76 2.09 -36.28
N ALA A 442 29.57 2.65 -35.10
CA ALA A 442 29.81 1.98 -33.82
C ALA A 442 28.53 1.31 -33.27
N ALA A 443 27.35 1.74 -33.74
CA ALA A 443 26.08 1.02 -33.59
C ALA A 443 26.00 -0.17 -34.56
#